data_AF-A0A961WC98-F1
#
_entry.id   AF-A0A961WC98-F1
#
_cell.length_a   1.000
_cell.length_b   1.000
_cell.length_c   1.000
_cell.angle_alpha   90.00
_cell.angle_beta   90.00
_cell.angle_gamma   90.00
#
_symmetry.space_group_name_H-M   'P 1'
#
loop_
_entity.id
_entity.type
_entity.pdbx_description
1 polymer ?
#
loop_
_entity_poly.entity_id
_entity_poly.type
_entity_poly.pdbx_seq_one_letter_code
_entity_poly.pdbx_strand_id
1 'polypeptide(L)'
;MGDEQAPGKTPRECFEMAEVRAEIDRIDRALVDLIAERFGYVDRAWQLKQHGPEGAVVPWRIQQVIDRVKVRADERGVSPALVEALWRQMIGWFIQYEEERLRQHIETLSSPAQDEVTKSGN
;
A
#
# COMPACT_ATOMS: atom_id res chain seq x y z
N MET A 1 22.25 11.21 5.30
CA MET A 1 22.53 10.73 6.67
C MET A 1 21.41 9.76 6.98
N GLY A 2 21.67 8.46 6.81
CA GLY A 2 20.69 7.44 7.17
C GLY A 2 20.62 7.41 8.69
N ASP A 3 19.41 7.53 9.24
CA ASP A 3 19.17 7.19 10.64
C ASP A 3 19.46 5.70 10.78
N GLU A 4 20.66 5.37 11.25
CA GLU A 4 20.97 4.02 11.69
C GLU A 4 20.25 3.83 13.02
N GLN A 5 18.94 3.54 12.97
CA GLN A 5 18.17 3.19 14.14
C GLN A 5 18.84 1.98 14.78
N ALA A 6 19.32 2.14 16.01
CA ALA A 6 19.86 1.06 16.81
C ALA A 6 18.85 -0.12 16.84
N PRO A 7 19.32 -1.37 16.77
CA PRO A 7 18.42 -2.52 16.80
C PRO A 7 17.60 -2.50 18.09
N GLY A 8 16.28 -2.62 17.94
CA GLY A 8 15.36 -2.66 19.08
C GLY A 8 15.62 -3.85 19.99
N LYS A 9 15.14 -3.76 21.24
CA LYS A 9 15.26 -4.87 22.21
C LYS A 9 14.55 -6.11 21.70
N THR A 10 15.14 -7.28 21.95
CA THR A 10 14.43 -8.54 21.80
C THR A 10 13.35 -8.68 22.87
N PRO A 11 12.30 -9.49 22.64
CA PRO A 11 11.26 -9.69 23.65
C PRO A 11 11.78 -10.19 25.01
N ARG A 12 12.93 -10.89 25.04
CA ARG A 12 13.56 -11.40 26.28
C ARG A 12 14.37 -10.34 27.04
N GLU A 13 14.70 -9.22 26.39
CA GLU A 13 15.43 -8.09 26.99
C GLU A 13 14.48 -7.03 27.57
N CYS A 14 13.17 -7.18 27.38
CA CYS A 14 12.17 -6.33 28.02
C CYS A 14 11.78 -6.93 29.37
N PHE A 15 12.04 -6.18 30.45
CA PHE A 15 11.74 -6.57 31.83
C PHE A 15 10.48 -5.90 32.36
N GLU A 16 10.00 -4.84 31.70
CA GLU A 16 8.76 -4.14 32.07
C GLU A 16 7.83 -3.91 30.88
N MET A 17 6.52 -3.78 31.16
CA MET A 17 5.50 -3.54 30.13
C MET A 17 5.72 -2.24 29.34
N ALA A 18 6.36 -1.24 29.94
CA ALA A 18 6.70 0.00 29.24
C ALA A 18 7.70 -0.25 28.10
N GLU A 19 8.67 -1.14 28.31
CA GLU A 19 9.68 -1.49 27.30
C GLU A 19 9.07 -2.30 26.17
N VAL A 20 8.19 -3.26 26.50
CA VAL A 20 7.43 -4.04 25.50
C VAL A 20 6.62 -3.11 24.60
N ARG A 21 5.89 -2.16 25.17
CA ARG A 21 5.08 -1.20 24.39
C ARG A 21 5.95 -0.31 23.51
N ALA A 22 7.07 0.19 24.02
CA ALA A 22 7.99 1.01 23.23
C ALA A 22 8.54 0.25 22.00
N GLU A 23 8.83 -1.05 22.14
CA GLU A 23 9.26 -1.87 21.01
C GLU A 23 8.13 -2.19 20.03
N ILE A 24 6.90 -2.39 20.51
CA ILE A 24 5.73 -2.52 19.63
C ILE A 24 5.53 -1.23 18.84
N ASP A 25 5.53 -0.07 19.51
CA ASP A 25 5.37 1.23 18.84
C ASP A 25 6.46 1.46 17.78
N ARG A 26 7.69 1.00 18.05
CA ARG A 26 8.80 1.06 17.08
C ARG A 26 8.53 0.18 15.86
N ILE A 27 8.06 -1.05 16.08
CA ILE A 27 7.70 -1.98 14.99
C ILE A 27 6.53 -1.40 14.18
N ASP A 28 5.51 -0.86 14.83
CA ASP A 28 4.33 -0.32 14.17
C ASP A 28 4.67 0.87 13.27
N ARG A 29 5.57 1.77 13.71
CA ARG A 29 6.10 2.84 12.86
C ARG A 29 6.79 2.28 11.62
N ALA A 30 7.69 1.32 11.79
CA ALA A 30 8.40 0.70 10.68
C ALA A 30 7.45 -0.04 9.72
N LEU A 31 6.39 -0.68 10.24
CA LEU A 31 5.37 -1.32 9.42
C LEU A 31 4.61 -0.30 8.57
N VAL A 32 4.22 0.84 9.14
CA VAL A 32 3.54 1.92 8.40
C VAL A 32 4.45 2.48 7.31
N ASP A 33 5.72 2.74 7.60
CA ASP A 33 6.69 3.24 6.62
C ASP A 33 6.87 2.26 5.45
N LEU A 34 6.98 0.95 5.74
CA LEU A 34 7.07 -0.09 4.72
C LEU A 34 5.79 -0.24 3.90
N ILE A 35 4.62 -0.07 4.52
CA ILE A 35 3.34 -0.07 3.81
C ILE A 35 3.26 1.13 2.86
N ALA A 36 3.71 2.30 3.29
CA ALA A 36 3.74 3.50 2.45
C ALA A 36 4.70 3.34 1.27
N GLU A 37 5.89 2.79 1.49
CA GLU A 37 6.84 2.47 0.41
C GLU A 37 6.22 1.46 -0.58
N ARG A 38 5.65 0.37 -0.07
CA ARG A 38 4.95 -0.63 -0.88
C ARG A 38 3.83 -0.01 -1.71
N PHE A 39 3.06 0.90 -1.11
CA PHE A 39 1.99 1.62 -1.79
C PHE A 39 2.53 2.47 -2.95
N GLY A 40 3.64 3.19 -2.75
CA GLY A 40 4.29 3.96 -3.82
C GLY A 40 4.69 3.12 -5.04
N TYR A 41 5.12 1.87 -4.85
CA TYR A 41 5.38 0.96 -5.97
C TYR A 41 4.10 0.50 -6.70
N VAL A 42 2.97 0.40 -5.99
CA VAL A 42 1.69 0.05 -6.60
C VAL A 42 1.15 1.21 -7.43
N ASP A 43 1.19 2.44 -6.91
CA ASP A 43 0.88 3.66 -7.67
C ASP A 43 1.78 3.76 -8.92
N ARG A 44 3.09 3.55 -8.77
CA ARG A 44 4.00 3.53 -9.92
C ARG A 44 3.65 2.46 -10.95
N ALA A 45 3.29 1.26 -10.51
CA ALA A 45 2.87 0.19 -11.40
C ALA A 45 1.57 0.54 -12.14
N TRP A 46 0.64 1.23 -11.48
CA TRP A 46 -0.58 1.74 -12.11
C TRP A 46 -0.26 2.75 -13.22
N GLN A 47 0.55 3.77 -12.91
CA GLN A 47 0.97 4.80 -13.88
C GLN A 47 1.61 4.20 -15.13
N LEU A 48 2.39 3.11 -14.97
CA LEU A 48 3.00 2.37 -16.09
C LEU A 48 1.99 1.55 -16.90
N LYS A 49 0.92 1.07 -16.26
CA LYS A 49 -0.09 0.17 -16.85
C LYS A 49 -1.30 0.87 -17.48
N GLN A 50 -1.41 2.19 -17.38
CA GLN A 50 -2.53 2.96 -17.96
C GLN A 50 -2.69 2.81 -19.50
N HIS A 51 -1.72 2.16 -20.17
CA HIS A 51 -1.75 1.90 -21.62
C HIS A 51 -1.57 0.42 -22.00
N GLY A 52 -1.62 -0.51 -21.03
CA GLY A 52 -1.37 -1.94 -21.26
C GLY A 52 -2.66 -2.78 -21.39
N PRO A 53 -2.66 -3.86 -22.20
CA PRO A 53 -3.83 -4.71 -22.43
C PRO A 53 -4.22 -5.60 -21.24
N GLU A 54 -3.32 -5.78 -20.26
CA GLU A 54 -3.55 -6.69 -19.11
C GLU A 54 -4.50 -6.12 -18.04
N GLY A 55 -4.91 -4.85 -18.17
CA GLY A 55 -5.55 -4.12 -17.08
C GLY A 55 -4.60 -3.92 -15.89
N ALA A 56 -5.06 -3.19 -14.89
CA ALA A 56 -4.21 -2.88 -13.75
C ALA A 56 -4.11 -4.02 -12.73
N VAL A 57 -5.17 -4.82 -12.58
CA VAL A 57 -5.24 -5.95 -11.65
C VAL A 57 -4.82 -7.23 -12.36
N VAL A 58 -3.78 -7.88 -11.86
CA VAL A 58 -3.21 -9.10 -12.46
C VAL A 58 -3.35 -10.28 -11.47
N PRO A 59 -4.38 -11.15 -11.62
CA PRO A 59 -4.73 -12.16 -10.61
C PRO A 59 -3.61 -13.15 -10.28
N TRP A 60 -2.89 -13.66 -11.30
CA TRP A 60 -1.80 -14.61 -11.09
C TRP A 60 -0.67 -13.99 -10.25
N ARG A 61 -0.42 -12.69 -10.42
CA ARG A 61 0.62 -11.98 -9.69
C ARG A 61 0.23 -11.77 -8.23
N ILE A 62 -1.06 -11.47 -7.97
CA ILE A 62 -1.61 -11.38 -6.61
C ILE A 62 -1.43 -12.73 -5.90
N GLN A 63 -1.84 -13.83 -6.54
CA GLN A 63 -1.69 -15.16 -5.93
C GLN A 63 -0.23 -15.48 -5.61
N GLN A 64 0.70 -15.17 -6.52
CA GLN A 64 2.13 -15.34 -6.28
C GLN A 64 2.65 -14.52 -5.09
N VAL A 65 2.15 -13.29 -4.88
CA VAL A 65 2.49 -12.51 -3.66
C VAL A 65 1.98 -13.22 -2.42
N ILE A 66 0.72 -13.67 -2.41
CA ILE A 66 0.10 -14.37 -1.28
C ILE A 66 0.88 -15.63 -0.92
N ASP A 67 1.23 -16.47 -1.90
CA ASP A 67 1.96 -17.71 -1.64
C ASP A 67 3.33 -17.44 -1.00
N ARG A 68 4.04 -16.41 -1.48
CA ARG A 68 5.36 -16.04 -0.93
C ARG A 68 5.28 -15.56 0.51
N VAL A 69 4.28 -14.75 0.86
CA VAL A 69 4.15 -14.25 2.23
C VAL A 69 3.67 -15.32 3.20
N LYS A 70 2.88 -16.29 2.73
CA LYS A 70 2.50 -17.47 3.52
C LYS A 70 3.70 -18.35 3.85
N VAL A 71 4.54 -18.65 2.87
CA VAL A 71 5.80 -19.38 3.10
C VAL A 71 6.67 -18.62 4.10
N ARG A 72 6.79 -17.30 3.93
CA ARG A 72 7.57 -16.47 4.85
C ARG A 72 7.01 -16.44 6.28
N ALA A 73 5.69 -16.48 6.43
CA ALA A 73 5.04 -16.54 7.73
C ALA A 73 5.40 -17.84 8.46
N ASP A 74 5.34 -18.96 7.73
CA ASP A 74 5.66 -20.30 8.25
C ASP A 74 7.13 -20.37 8.72
N GLU A 75 8.08 -19.89 7.90
CA GLU A 75 9.51 -19.79 8.25
C GLU A 75 9.77 -18.98 9.54
N ARG A 76 8.87 -18.06 9.88
CA ARG A 76 8.99 -17.15 11.02
C ARG A 76 8.14 -17.55 12.21
N GLY A 77 7.43 -18.68 12.14
CA GLY A 77 6.55 -19.17 13.20
C GLY A 77 5.31 -18.31 13.41
N VAL A 78 4.88 -17.55 12.39
CA VAL A 78 3.65 -16.76 12.40
C VAL A 78 2.59 -17.50 11.57
N SER A 79 1.33 -17.46 12.00
CA SER A 79 0.22 -18.10 11.29
C SER A 79 0.15 -17.64 9.81
N PRO A 80 0.28 -18.55 8.83
CA PRO A 80 0.14 -18.20 7.42
C PRO A 80 -1.26 -17.64 7.09
N ALA A 81 -2.29 -18.08 7.80
CA ALA A 81 -3.67 -17.60 7.62
C ALA A 81 -3.82 -16.13 8.04
N LEU A 82 -3.18 -15.73 9.15
CA LEU A 82 -3.17 -14.33 9.60
C LEU A 82 -2.47 -13.44 8.56
N VAL A 83 -1.28 -13.86 8.12
CA VAL A 83 -0.49 -13.08 7.15
C VAL A 83 -1.23 -12.97 5.80
N GLU A 84 -1.84 -14.06 5.33
CA GLU A 84 -2.68 -14.04 4.14
C GLU A 84 -3.83 -13.03 4.25
N ALA A 85 -4.57 -13.03 5.37
CA ALA A 85 -5.69 -12.12 5.57
C ALA A 85 -5.25 -10.66 5.51
N LEU A 86 -4.16 -10.31 6.21
CA LEU A 86 -3.59 -8.95 6.19
C LEU A 86 -3.16 -8.52 4.79
N TRP A 87 -2.50 -9.42 4.05
CA TRP A 87 -2.05 -9.11 2.69
C TRP A 87 -3.22 -8.94 1.71
N ARG A 88 -4.25 -9.78 1.80
CA ARG A 88 -5.44 -9.66 0.95
C ARG A 88 -6.18 -8.36 1.22
N GLN A 89 -6.32 -7.97 2.49
CA GLN A 89 -6.94 -6.70 2.86
C GLN A 89 -6.13 -5.50 2.33
N MET A 90 -4.80 -5.51 2.51
CA MET A 90 -3.92 -4.45 2.01
C MET A 90 -3.98 -4.32 0.49
N ILE A 91 -3.89 -5.44 -0.25
CA ILE A 91 -3.99 -5.45 -1.70
C ILE A 91 -5.36 -4.96 -2.16
N GLY A 92 -6.44 -5.42 -1.53
CA GLY A 92 -7.80 -5.00 -1.84
C GLY A 92 -7.99 -3.50 -1.66
N TRP A 93 -7.48 -2.93 -0.56
CA TRP A 93 -7.55 -1.49 -0.31
C TRP A 93 -6.79 -0.69 -1.37
N PHE A 94 -5.58 -1.13 -1.75
CA PHE A 94 -4.78 -0.46 -2.76
C PHE A 94 -5.47 -0.43 -4.12
N ILE A 95 -6.11 -1.53 -4.52
CA ILE A 95 -6.89 -1.59 -5.78
C ILE A 95 -8.07 -0.62 -5.73
N GLN A 96 -8.85 -0.63 -4.65
CA GLN A 96 -10.01 0.25 -4.50
C GLN A 96 -9.62 1.73 -4.53
N TYR A 97 -8.53 2.09 -3.86
CA TYR A 97 -8.03 3.47 -3.83
C TYR A 97 -7.67 3.97 -5.25
N GLU A 98 -6.99 3.14 -6.04
CA GLU A 98 -6.62 3.50 -7.42
C GLU A 98 -7.83 3.56 -8.36
N GLU A 99 -8.80 2.63 -8.23
CA GLU A 99 -10.05 2.66 -9.00
C GLU A 99 -10.84 3.94 -8.76
N GLU A 100 -10.89 4.42 -7.51
CA GLU A 100 -11.55 5.67 -7.15
C GLU A 100 -10.80 6.90 -7.72
N ARG A 101 -9.47 6.93 -7.63
CA ARG A 101 -8.67 8.00 -8.25
C ARG A 101 -8.86 8.08 -9.76
N LEU A 102 -8.90 6.93 -10.44
CA LEU A 102 -9.15 6.89 -11.88
C LEU A 102 -10.53 7.43 -12.22
N ARG A 103 -11.56 7.04 -11.47
CA ARG A 103 -12.94 7.54 -11.64
C ARG A 103 -12.97 9.06 -11.55
N GLN A 104 -12.38 9.64 -10.51
CA GLN A 104 -12.32 11.09 -10.30
C GLN A 104 -11.58 11.80 -11.44
N HIS A 105 -10.50 11.20 -11.96
CA HIS A 105 -9.76 11.75 -13.08
C HIS A 105 -10.59 11.76 -14.38
N ILE A 106 -11.31 10.66 -14.67
CA ILE A 106 -12.21 10.56 -15.83
C ILE A 106 -13.36 11.58 -15.73
N GLU A 107 -13.97 11.72 -14.55
CA GLU A 107 -15.04 12.71 -14.30
C GLU A 107 -14.54 14.15 -14.51
N THR A 108 -13.32 14.44 -14.06
CA THR A 108 -12.68 15.76 -14.26
C THR A 108 -12.41 16.04 -15.75
N LEU A 109 -11.97 15.04 -16.51
CA LEU A 109 -11.74 15.16 -17.96
C LEU A 109 -13.04 15.22 -18.79
N SER A 110 -14.14 14.70 -18.26
CA SER A 110 -15.45 14.64 -18.94
C SER A 110 -16.35 15.84 -18.64
N SER A 111 -15.92 16.76 -17.77
CA SER A 111 -16.65 18.00 -17.48
C SER A 111 -16.30 19.06 -18.53
N PRO A 112 -17.26 19.57 -19.33
CA PRO A 112 -16.97 20.65 -20.26
C PRO A 112 -16.66 21.91 -19.45
N ALA A 113 -15.44 22.44 -19.62
CA ALA A 113 -15.14 23.82 -19.23
C ALA A 113 -16.23 24.70 -19.85
N GLN A 114 -17.00 25.41 -19.02
CA GLN A 114 -17.96 26.36 -19.55
C GLN A 114 -17.18 27.43 -20.30
N ASP A 115 -17.48 27.55 -21.60
CA ASP A 115 -16.97 28.59 -22.49
C ASP A 115 -17.32 29.98 -21.92
N GLU A 116 -16.40 30.56 -21.15
CA GLU A 116 -16.36 32.01 -20.91
C GLU A 116 -15.93 32.72 -22.20
N VAL A 117 -16.86 32.96 -23.11
CA VAL A 117 -16.77 34.10 -24.04
C VAL A 117 -18.16 34.74 -24.22
N THR A 118 -18.62 35.43 -23.18
CA THR A 118 -19.67 36.47 -23.31
C THR A 118 -19.02 37.85 -23.37
N LYS A 119 -18.23 38.14 -24.40
CA LYS A 119 -17.89 39.53 -24.78
C LYS A 119 -17.66 39.66 -26.28
N SER A 120 -18.71 40.03 -27.03
CA SER A 120 -18.63 41.11 -28.03
C SER A 120 -20.00 41.41 -28.66
N GLY A 121 -20.42 42.67 -28.54
CA GLY A 121 -21.19 43.46 -29.53
C GLY A 121 -22.60 43.00 -29.95
N ASN A 122 -23.64 43.75 -29.58
CA ASN A 122 -24.09 44.94 -30.31
C ASN A 122 -25.23 45.63 -29.53
#